data_AF-A0A2P7Z296-F1
#
_entry.id   AF-A0A2P7Z296-F1
#
_cell.length_a   1.000
_cell.length_b   1.000
_cell.length_c   1.000
_cell.angle_alpha   90.00
_cell.angle_beta   90.00
_cell.angle_gamma   90.00
#
_symmetry.space_group_name_H-M   'P 1'
#
loop_
_entity.id
_entity.type
_entity.pdbx_description
1 polymer ?
#
loop_
_entity_poly.entity_id
_entity_poly.type
_entity_poly.pdbx_seq_one_letter_code
_entity_poly.pdbx_strand_id
1 'polypeptide(L)'
;MTAARQLERSTSFIMFSGGRTDPAINDSEANSYGKAFLRLLQTQDFLQRESVRDALASGRWAIEENATDSYQNLLFSIIQFRRCTGRYPEHITVITHAFKTRRFLDLHAPAIRWPQDCIRVIGVDPEWGIPQEQVATAKLEEINAIRPFTDDPYGVREILGGKRTSRQWNPSKLHDIGLDIQPEVQALLMWDQTTQFTGELPWSQSSKNPAQES
;
A
#
# COMPACT_ATOMS: atom_id res chain seq x y z
N MET A 1 -7.05 -3.64 -14.95
CA MET A 1 -8.51 -3.45 -15.07
C MET A 1 -9.14 -2.92 -13.80
N THR A 2 -9.08 -3.66 -12.68
CA THR A 2 -9.73 -3.29 -11.41
C THR A 2 -9.34 -1.90 -10.89
N ALA A 3 -8.04 -1.59 -10.88
CA ALA A 3 -7.55 -0.27 -10.47
C ALA A 3 -8.08 0.84 -11.38
N ALA A 4 -8.03 0.67 -12.69
CA ALA A 4 -8.52 1.66 -13.66
C ALA A 4 -10.01 2.01 -13.48
N ARG A 5 -10.85 1.03 -13.13
CA ARG A 5 -12.27 1.29 -12.84
C ARG A 5 -12.48 2.19 -11.62
N GLN A 6 -11.54 2.24 -10.67
CA GLN A 6 -11.67 3.14 -9.52
C GLN A 6 -11.61 4.62 -9.93
N LEU A 7 -11.00 4.95 -11.08
CA LEU A 7 -10.93 6.33 -11.57
C LEU A 7 -12.25 6.89 -12.08
N GLU A 8 -13.27 6.04 -12.23
CA GLU A 8 -14.64 6.49 -12.50
C GLU A 8 -15.15 7.43 -11.41
N ARG A 9 -14.62 7.32 -10.19
CA ARG A 9 -14.81 8.31 -9.13
C ARG A 9 -13.80 9.44 -9.32
N SER A 10 -14.29 10.66 -9.48
CA SER A 10 -13.47 11.87 -9.67
C SER A 10 -12.52 12.17 -8.50
N THR A 11 -12.83 11.67 -7.30
CA THR A 11 -12.03 11.85 -6.08
C THR A 11 -10.99 10.75 -5.84
N SER A 12 -10.94 9.72 -6.68
CA SER A 12 -9.99 8.63 -6.52
C SER A 12 -8.61 8.96 -7.11
N PHE A 13 -7.56 8.43 -6.48
CA PHE A 13 -6.18 8.51 -6.92
C PHE A 13 -5.58 7.10 -6.90
N ILE A 14 -4.88 6.71 -7.97
CA ILE A 14 -4.23 5.39 -8.03
C ILE A 14 -2.79 5.49 -7.55
N MET A 15 -2.41 4.64 -6.60
CA MET A 15 -1.00 4.45 -6.21
C MET A 15 -0.57 3.04 -6.57
N PHE A 16 0.47 2.90 -7.41
CA PHE A 16 1.18 1.64 -7.56
C PHE A 16 2.38 1.64 -6.62
N SER A 17 2.50 0.62 -5.77
CA SER A 17 3.57 0.54 -4.78
C SER A 17 4.27 -0.81 -4.84
N GLY A 18 5.60 -0.76 -4.79
CA GLY A 18 6.47 -1.92 -4.87
C GLY A 18 7.80 -1.56 -5.53
N GLY A 19 8.88 -1.82 -4.83
CA GLY A 19 10.24 -1.58 -5.27
C GLY A 19 10.81 -2.73 -6.09
N ARG A 20 12.14 -2.77 -6.18
CA ARG A 20 12.89 -3.84 -6.84
C ARG A 20 13.17 -4.94 -5.81
N THR A 21 12.46 -6.05 -5.91
CA THR A 21 12.64 -7.18 -4.99
C THR A 21 13.44 -8.34 -5.61
N ASP A 22 13.62 -8.32 -6.93
CA ASP A 22 14.45 -9.26 -7.67
C ASP A 22 15.66 -8.51 -8.28
N PRO A 23 16.90 -8.83 -7.86
CA PRO A 23 18.11 -8.22 -8.40
C PRO A 23 18.28 -8.38 -9.92
N ALA A 24 17.67 -9.39 -10.53
CA ALA A 24 17.72 -9.63 -11.97
C ALA A 24 16.80 -8.70 -12.77
N ILE A 25 15.86 -8.02 -12.10
CA ILE A 25 14.86 -7.17 -12.74
C ILE A 25 15.19 -5.70 -12.48
N ASN A 26 15.46 -4.96 -13.56
CA ASN A 26 15.77 -3.53 -13.48
C ASN A 26 14.55 -2.64 -13.21
N ASP A 27 13.33 -3.10 -13.47
CA ASP A 27 12.11 -2.34 -13.17
C ASP A 27 11.59 -2.68 -11.77
N SER A 28 11.08 -1.68 -11.06
CA SER A 28 10.31 -1.92 -9.84
C SER A 28 8.96 -2.58 -10.18
N GLU A 29 8.35 -3.25 -9.20
CA GLU A 29 7.00 -3.77 -9.35
C GLU A 29 6.01 -2.63 -9.65
N ALA A 30 6.13 -1.50 -8.95
CA ALA A 30 5.27 -0.33 -9.16
C ALA A 30 5.37 0.22 -10.59
N ASN A 31 6.59 0.36 -11.13
CA ASN A 31 6.79 0.82 -12.50
C ASN A 31 6.19 -0.17 -13.52
N SER A 32 6.31 -1.47 -13.27
CA SER A 32 5.72 -2.51 -14.11
C SER A 32 4.19 -2.40 -14.16
N TYR A 33 3.54 -2.23 -13.00
CA TYR A 33 2.10 -1.99 -12.93
C TYR A 33 1.70 -0.65 -13.58
N GLY A 34 2.48 0.41 -13.39
CA GLY A 34 2.25 1.71 -14.02
C GLY A 34 2.29 1.64 -15.55
N LYS A 35 3.29 0.94 -16.12
CA LYS A 35 3.37 0.69 -17.57
C LYS A 35 2.17 -0.11 -18.08
N ALA A 36 1.80 -1.19 -17.37
CA ALA A 36 0.62 -1.99 -17.74
C ALA A 36 -0.68 -1.19 -17.67
N PHE A 37 -0.80 -0.33 -16.66
CA PHE A 37 -1.91 0.60 -16.49
C PHE A 37 -2.00 1.59 -17.65
N LEU A 38 -0.91 2.27 -18.00
CA LEU A 38 -0.89 3.20 -19.14
C LEU A 38 -1.23 2.50 -20.47
N ARG A 39 -0.70 1.30 -20.71
CA ARG A 39 -1.04 0.50 -21.90
C ARG A 39 -2.51 0.14 -21.93
N LEU A 40 -3.08 -0.29 -20.80
CA LEU A 40 -4.49 -0.61 -20.69
C LEU A 40 -5.35 0.62 -21.02
N LEU A 41 -4.94 1.79 -20.55
CA LEU A 41 -5.66 3.03 -20.79
C LEU A 41 -5.59 3.52 -22.24
N GLN A 42 -4.66 3.02 -23.06
CA GLN A 42 -4.59 3.30 -24.50
C GLN A 42 -5.52 2.40 -25.34
N THR A 43 -6.19 1.42 -24.72
CA THR A 43 -7.17 0.57 -25.40
C THR A 43 -8.47 1.34 -25.67
N GLN A 44 -9.15 1.02 -26.79
CA GLN A 44 -10.37 1.74 -27.18
C GLN A 44 -11.48 1.69 -26.12
N ASP A 45 -11.58 0.60 -25.37
CA ASP A 45 -12.61 0.42 -24.32
C ASP A 45 -12.47 1.39 -23.13
N PHE A 46 -11.25 1.81 -22.79
CA PHE A 46 -11.01 2.75 -21.68
C PHE A 46 -10.89 4.20 -22.15
N LEU A 47 -10.33 4.44 -23.34
CA LEU A 47 -10.25 5.77 -23.90
C LEU A 47 -11.63 6.39 -24.13
N GLN A 48 -12.69 5.60 -24.34
CA GLN A 48 -14.04 6.14 -24.52
C GLN A 48 -14.69 6.63 -23.21
N ARG A 49 -14.15 6.28 -22.03
CA ARG A 49 -14.71 6.69 -20.73
C ARG A 49 -14.16 8.06 -20.31
N GLU A 50 -15.04 9.07 -20.25
CA GLU A 50 -14.69 10.45 -19.90
C GLU A 50 -13.94 10.55 -18.55
N SER A 51 -14.45 9.92 -17.51
CA SER A 51 -13.82 9.91 -16.17
C SER A 51 -12.39 9.36 -16.13
N VAL A 52 -12.08 8.41 -17.02
CA VAL A 52 -10.74 7.81 -17.16
C VAL A 52 -9.81 8.74 -17.94
N ARG A 53 -10.31 9.41 -18.98
CA ARG A 53 -9.57 10.46 -19.69
C ARG A 53 -9.24 11.63 -18.77
N ASP A 54 -10.21 12.06 -17.96
CA ASP A 54 -10.01 13.12 -16.97
C ASP A 54 -8.97 12.73 -15.93
N ALA A 55 -8.98 11.48 -15.46
CA ALA A 55 -7.97 10.98 -14.52
C ALA A 55 -6.55 11.05 -15.09
N LEU A 56 -6.38 10.70 -16.36
CA LEU A 56 -5.11 10.80 -17.07
C LEU A 56 -4.66 12.26 -17.19
N ALA A 57 -5.56 13.13 -17.65
CA ALA A 57 -5.27 14.55 -17.84
C ALA A 57 -4.97 15.27 -16.52
N SER A 58 -5.65 14.89 -15.44
CA SER A 58 -5.47 15.48 -14.10
C SER A 58 -4.34 14.85 -13.28
N GLY A 59 -3.66 13.82 -13.79
CA GLY A 59 -2.54 13.19 -13.09
C GLY A 59 -2.94 12.48 -11.79
N ARG A 60 -4.16 11.89 -11.73
CA ARG A 60 -4.68 11.20 -10.54
C ARG A 60 -4.08 9.80 -10.32
N TRP A 61 -2.78 9.66 -10.56
CA TRP A 61 -2.05 8.44 -10.32
C TRP A 61 -0.56 8.73 -10.06
N ALA A 62 0.09 7.85 -9.30
CA ALA A 62 1.53 7.90 -9.07
C ALA A 62 2.11 6.50 -8.81
N ILE A 63 3.43 6.45 -8.71
CA ILE A 63 4.19 5.25 -8.36
C ILE A 63 5.02 5.49 -7.09
N GLU A 64 5.21 4.44 -6.31
CA GLU A 64 6.03 4.38 -5.12
C GLU A 64 6.96 3.15 -5.24
N GLU A 65 8.27 3.39 -5.38
CA GLU A 65 9.24 2.36 -5.81
C GLU A 65 10.21 1.89 -4.70
N ASN A 66 9.94 2.24 -3.44
CA ASN A 66 10.82 1.90 -2.32
C ASN A 66 10.33 0.71 -1.51
N ALA A 67 9.04 0.42 -1.49
CA ALA A 67 8.50 -0.65 -0.66
C ALA A 67 8.99 -2.05 -1.07
N THR A 68 9.57 -2.78 -0.12
CA THR A 68 10.09 -4.15 -0.31
C THR A 68 9.21 -5.20 0.37
N ASP A 69 8.16 -4.79 1.06
CA ASP A 69 7.14 -5.66 1.64
C ASP A 69 5.78 -4.95 1.71
N SER A 70 4.75 -5.68 2.14
CA SER A 70 3.38 -5.15 2.22
C SER A 70 3.11 -4.14 3.31
N TYR A 71 3.88 -4.13 4.40
CA TYR A 71 3.75 -3.09 5.43
C TYR A 71 4.23 -1.77 4.84
N GLN A 72 5.42 -1.80 4.22
CA GLN A 72 5.98 -0.67 3.49
C GLN A 72 5.06 -0.25 2.34
N ASN A 73 4.44 -1.20 1.61
CA ASN A 73 3.50 -0.84 0.55
C ASN A 73 2.36 0.05 1.07
N LEU A 74 1.80 -0.25 2.24
CA LEU A 74 0.72 0.55 2.82
C LEU A 74 1.24 1.92 3.25
N LEU A 75 2.26 1.96 4.12
CA LEU A 75 2.74 3.21 4.71
C LEU A 75 3.36 4.14 3.67
N PHE A 76 4.19 3.62 2.76
CA PHE A 76 4.85 4.44 1.75
C PHE A 76 3.85 4.96 0.72
N SER A 77 2.80 4.19 0.38
CA SER A 77 1.72 4.69 -0.47
C SER A 77 0.97 5.86 0.17
N ILE A 78 0.72 5.82 1.48
CA ILE A 78 0.06 6.90 2.23
C ILE A 78 0.93 8.17 2.19
N ILE A 79 2.23 8.02 2.45
CA ILE A 79 3.20 9.12 2.42
C ILE A 79 3.32 9.70 1.01
N GLN A 80 3.45 8.84 -0.02
CA GLN A 80 3.54 9.29 -1.41
C GLN A 80 2.25 9.97 -1.87
N PHE A 81 1.08 9.47 -1.46
CA PHE A 81 -0.19 10.15 -1.72
C PHE A 81 -0.21 11.56 -1.10
N ARG A 82 0.25 11.70 0.16
CA ARG A 82 0.33 13.00 0.81
C ARG A 82 1.26 13.96 0.09
N ARG A 83 2.37 13.47 -0.44
CA ARG A 83 3.30 14.25 -1.28
C ARG A 83 2.66 14.72 -2.57
N CYS A 84 1.93 13.84 -3.26
CA CYS A 84 1.29 14.17 -4.53
C CYS A 84 0.08 15.11 -4.37
N THR A 85 -0.66 15.02 -3.25
CA THR A 85 -1.99 15.66 -3.13
C THR A 85 -2.11 16.74 -2.07
N GLY A 86 -1.10 16.91 -1.22
CA GLY A 86 -1.16 17.88 -0.12
C GLY A 86 -1.96 17.43 1.10
N ARG A 87 -2.63 16.27 1.08
CA ARG A 87 -3.43 15.73 2.20
C ARG A 87 -3.29 14.21 2.34
N TYR A 88 -3.64 13.65 3.50
CA TYR A 88 -3.71 12.20 3.67
C TYR A 88 -5.00 11.64 3.04
N PRO A 89 -5.02 10.35 2.61
CA PRO A 89 -6.22 9.78 2.06
C PRO A 89 -7.28 9.59 3.16
N GLU A 90 -8.54 9.88 2.87
CA GLU A 90 -9.65 9.62 3.79
C GLU A 90 -10.05 8.15 3.80
N HIS A 91 -9.90 7.47 2.65
CA HIS A 91 -10.23 6.06 2.48
C HIS A 91 -9.16 5.37 1.64
N ILE A 92 -8.80 4.14 2.00
CA ILE A 92 -7.85 3.31 1.26
C ILE A 92 -8.57 2.07 0.73
N THR A 93 -8.33 1.76 -0.55
CA THR A 93 -8.72 0.50 -1.16
C THR A 93 -7.48 -0.21 -1.65
N VAL A 94 -7.08 -1.28 -0.96
CA VAL A 94 -5.94 -2.09 -1.35
C VAL A 94 -6.40 -3.09 -2.40
N ILE A 95 -5.82 -3.03 -3.59
CA ILE A 95 -6.05 -4.03 -4.65
C ILE A 95 -4.85 -4.96 -4.66
N THR A 96 -5.04 -6.21 -4.26
CA THR A 96 -3.94 -7.18 -4.12
C THR A 96 -4.47 -8.61 -4.23
N HIS A 97 -3.61 -9.62 -4.05
CA HIS A 97 -4.06 -11.00 -4.02
C HIS A 97 -4.96 -11.27 -2.81
N ALA A 98 -6.04 -12.03 -3.00
CA ALA A 98 -7.04 -12.27 -1.95
C ALA A 98 -6.46 -12.85 -0.66
N PHE A 99 -5.45 -13.73 -0.76
CA PHE A 99 -4.76 -14.31 0.40
C PHE A 99 -4.04 -13.29 1.29
N LYS A 100 -3.72 -12.08 0.78
CA LYS A 100 -3.07 -11.00 1.55
C LYS A 100 -4.07 -10.16 2.36
N THR A 101 -5.39 -10.38 2.21
CA THR A 101 -6.44 -9.54 2.82
C THR A 101 -6.26 -9.40 4.33
N ARG A 102 -6.13 -10.54 5.03
CA ARG A 102 -5.95 -10.59 6.49
C ARG A 102 -4.74 -9.77 6.93
N ARG A 103 -3.64 -9.85 6.18
CA ARG A 103 -2.40 -9.15 6.49
C ARG A 103 -2.56 -7.63 6.47
N PHE A 104 -3.32 -7.09 5.52
CA PHE A 104 -3.54 -5.64 5.46
C PHE A 104 -4.53 -5.16 6.53
N LEU A 105 -5.65 -5.88 6.72
CA LEU A 105 -6.73 -5.45 7.60
C LEU A 105 -6.45 -5.71 9.08
N ASP A 106 -5.83 -6.85 9.40
CA ASP A 106 -5.70 -7.30 10.78
C ASP A 106 -4.31 -6.98 11.37
N LEU A 107 -3.30 -6.72 10.52
CA LEU A 107 -1.93 -6.47 10.96
C LEU A 107 -1.46 -5.06 10.57
N HIS A 108 -1.37 -4.75 9.27
CA HIS A 108 -0.71 -3.50 8.83
C HIS A 108 -1.51 -2.25 9.16
N ALA A 109 -2.81 -2.22 8.88
CA ALA A 109 -3.65 -1.08 9.20
C ALA A 109 -3.71 -0.82 10.73
N PRO A 110 -3.89 -1.84 11.59
CA PRO A 110 -3.80 -1.67 13.04
C PRO A 110 -2.42 -1.21 13.53
N ALA A 111 -1.32 -1.68 12.93
CA ALA A 111 0.04 -1.28 13.31
C ALA A 111 0.25 0.24 13.14
N ILE A 112 -0.27 0.82 12.05
CA ILE A 112 -0.22 2.27 11.82
C ILE A 112 -1.45 3.01 12.37
N ARG A 113 -2.32 2.33 13.13
CA ARG A 113 -3.58 2.87 13.67
C ARG A 113 -4.48 3.54 12.61
N TRP A 114 -4.50 2.98 11.40
CA TRP A 114 -5.43 3.42 10.37
C TRP A 114 -6.88 3.10 10.78
N PRO A 115 -7.86 4.02 10.61
CA PRO A 115 -9.23 3.75 11.00
C PRO A 115 -9.81 2.56 10.21
N GLN A 116 -10.39 1.59 10.91
CA GLN A 116 -10.85 0.32 10.29
C GLN A 116 -11.93 0.54 9.22
N ASP A 117 -12.83 1.50 9.44
CA ASP A 117 -13.89 1.84 8.46
C ASP A 117 -13.36 2.61 7.24
N CYS A 118 -12.11 3.09 7.30
CA CYS A 118 -11.45 3.86 6.25
C CYS A 118 -10.48 3.00 5.41
N ILE A 119 -10.52 1.67 5.53
CA ILE A 119 -9.74 0.77 4.68
C ILE A 119 -10.55 -0.47 4.26
N ARG A 120 -10.38 -0.88 3.00
CA ARG A 120 -10.88 -2.16 2.50
C ARG A 120 -9.90 -2.80 1.54
N VAL A 121 -10.06 -4.11 1.30
CA VAL A 121 -9.26 -4.88 0.34
C VAL A 121 -10.17 -5.40 -0.78
N ILE A 122 -9.73 -5.24 -2.03
CA ILE A 122 -10.26 -5.98 -3.18
C ILE A 122 -9.24 -7.08 -3.49
N GLY A 123 -9.57 -8.30 -3.08
CA GLY A 123 -8.78 -9.49 -3.37
C GLY A 123 -8.97 -9.95 -4.82
N VAL A 124 -7.87 -10.08 -5.55
CA VAL A 124 -7.83 -10.67 -6.88
C VAL A 124 -7.21 -12.05 -6.75
N ASP A 125 -8.01 -13.09 -6.92
CA ASP A 125 -7.50 -14.45 -6.96
C ASP A 125 -6.73 -14.68 -8.27
N PRO A 126 -5.55 -15.34 -8.21
CA PRO A 126 -4.96 -15.89 -9.41
C PRO A 126 -5.88 -16.98 -9.98
N GLU A 127 -5.73 -17.30 -11.26
CA GLU A 127 -6.36 -18.47 -11.86
C GLU A 127 -5.73 -19.73 -11.25
N TRP A 128 -6.32 -20.22 -10.17
CA TRP A 128 -5.89 -21.45 -9.52
C TRP A 128 -6.09 -22.64 -10.46
N GLY A 129 -5.05 -23.43 -10.69
CA GLY A 129 -5.15 -24.62 -11.54
C GLY A 129 -5.89 -25.76 -10.83
N ILE A 130 -5.59 -25.94 -9.54
CA ILE A 130 -6.22 -26.96 -8.67
C ILE A 130 -6.47 -26.42 -7.25
N PRO A 131 -7.50 -26.89 -6.52
CA PRO A 131 -7.82 -26.42 -5.16
C PRO A 131 -6.66 -26.54 -4.16
N GLN A 132 -5.77 -27.52 -4.33
CA GLN A 132 -4.62 -27.73 -3.45
C GLN A 132 -3.62 -26.58 -3.49
N GLU A 133 -3.51 -25.86 -4.61
CA GLU A 133 -2.63 -24.68 -4.73
C GLU A 133 -3.11 -23.57 -3.81
N GLN A 134 -4.42 -23.30 -3.79
CA GLN A 134 -5.01 -22.28 -2.92
C GLN A 134 -4.74 -22.59 -1.45
N VAL A 135 -4.91 -23.86 -1.04
CA VAL A 135 -4.63 -24.30 0.34
C VAL A 135 -3.14 -24.17 0.68
N ALA A 136 -2.26 -24.56 -0.25
CA ALA A 136 -0.82 -24.43 -0.07
C ALA A 136 -0.39 -22.96 0.05
N THR A 137 -0.90 -22.08 -0.82
CA THR A 137 -0.63 -20.64 -0.75
C THR A 137 -1.13 -20.03 0.55
N ALA A 138 -2.34 -20.37 1.00
CA ALA A 138 -2.86 -19.89 2.29
C ALA A 138 -1.96 -20.33 3.46
N LYS A 139 -1.49 -21.58 3.46
CA LYS A 139 -0.58 -22.10 4.48
C LYS A 139 0.79 -21.39 4.45
N LEU A 140 1.32 -21.14 3.26
CA LEU A 140 2.57 -20.39 3.10
C LEU A 140 2.43 -18.93 3.53
N GLU A 141 1.30 -18.27 3.24
CA GLU A 141 1.02 -16.91 3.70
C GLU A 141 0.95 -16.85 5.23
N GLU A 142 0.31 -17.83 5.87
CA GLU A 142 0.23 -17.92 7.33
C GLU A 142 1.63 -18.00 7.97
N ILE A 143 2.47 -18.91 7.45
CA ILE A 143 3.81 -19.18 8.00
C ILE A 143 4.79 -18.05 7.67
N ASN A 144 4.78 -17.55 6.43
CA ASN A 144 5.82 -16.65 5.95
C ASN A 144 5.48 -15.16 6.07
N ALA A 145 4.22 -14.82 6.34
CA ALA A 145 3.81 -13.42 6.45
C ALA A 145 2.99 -13.15 7.71
N ILE A 146 1.85 -13.83 7.91
CA ILE A 146 0.95 -13.53 9.04
C ILE A 146 1.67 -13.68 10.38
N ARG A 147 2.28 -14.85 10.64
CA ARG A 147 3.01 -15.09 11.89
C ARG A 147 4.17 -14.10 12.09
N PRO A 148 5.10 -13.93 11.13
CA PRO A 148 6.17 -12.93 11.26
C PRO A 148 5.68 -11.51 11.55
N PHE A 149 4.64 -11.03 10.85
CA PHE A 149 4.12 -9.67 11.07
C PHE A 149 3.28 -9.56 12.36
N THR A 150 2.82 -10.66 12.93
CA THR A 150 2.18 -10.64 14.26
C THR A 150 3.21 -10.35 15.34
N ASP A 151 4.40 -10.96 15.26
CA ASP A 151 5.48 -10.78 16.24
C ASP A 151 6.36 -9.54 15.98
N ASP A 152 6.35 -9.04 14.74
CA ASP A 152 7.11 -7.89 14.25
C ASP A 152 6.25 -7.02 13.32
N PRO A 153 5.31 -6.22 13.88
CA PRO A 153 4.33 -5.46 13.09
C PRO A 153 4.95 -4.45 12.11
N TYR A 154 6.17 -3.99 12.37
CA TYR A 154 6.89 -2.99 11.58
C TYR A 154 7.97 -3.59 10.66
N GLY A 155 8.21 -4.90 10.77
CA GLY A 155 9.12 -5.65 9.91
C GLY A 155 10.61 -5.33 10.11
N VAL A 156 11.00 -4.96 11.32
CA VAL A 156 12.35 -4.47 11.64
C VAL A 156 13.26 -5.53 12.27
N ARG A 157 12.71 -6.65 12.73
CA ARG A 157 13.48 -7.75 13.33
C ARG A 157 14.12 -8.65 12.28
N GLU A 158 14.98 -9.55 12.75
CA GLU A 158 15.85 -10.41 11.93
C GLU A 158 15.13 -11.11 10.75
N ILE A 159 13.96 -11.72 10.97
CA ILE A 159 13.26 -12.48 9.92
C ILE A 159 12.77 -11.56 8.79
N LEU A 160 12.04 -10.50 9.13
CA LEU A 160 11.46 -9.59 8.13
C LEU A 160 12.51 -8.61 7.60
N GLY A 161 13.39 -8.11 8.46
CA GLY A 161 14.57 -7.34 8.10
C GLY A 161 15.50 -8.10 7.16
N GLY A 162 15.75 -9.39 7.40
CA GLY A 162 16.51 -10.25 6.49
C GLY A 162 15.85 -10.37 5.11
N LYS A 163 14.51 -10.50 5.05
CA LYS A 163 13.77 -10.45 3.78
C LYS A 163 13.92 -9.10 3.08
N ARG A 164 13.83 -7.98 3.81
CA ARG A 164 14.06 -6.64 3.25
C ARG A 164 15.48 -6.53 2.67
N THR A 165 16.50 -6.94 3.41
CA THR A 165 17.90 -6.93 2.95
C THR A 165 18.10 -7.79 1.70
N SER A 166 17.49 -8.98 1.63
CA SER A 166 17.55 -9.83 0.43
C SER A 166 16.92 -9.18 -0.81
N ARG A 167 16.02 -8.21 -0.60
CA ARG A 167 15.35 -7.37 -1.61
C ARG A 167 16.04 -6.02 -1.77
N GLN A 168 17.31 -5.92 -1.41
CA GLN A 168 18.14 -4.70 -1.53
C GLN A 168 17.59 -3.48 -0.79
N TRP A 169 16.82 -3.68 0.29
CA TRP A 169 16.37 -2.58 1.13
C TRP A 169 17.56 -1.82 1.73
N ASN A 170 17.54 -0.50 1.60
CA ASN A 170 18.50 0.40 2.23
C ASN A 170 17.77 1.30 3.23
N PRO A 171 18.01 1.16 4.55
CA PRO A 171 17.40 2.01 5.56
C PRO A 171 17.63 3.51 5.37
N SER A 172 18.68 3.94 4.68
CA SER A 172 18.92 5.36 4.40
C SER A 172 17.79 6.00 3.58
N LYS A 173 17.02 5.19 2.83
CA LYS A 173 15.84 5.66 2.09
C LYS A 173 14.75 6.22 3.00
N LEU A 174 14.71 5.85 4.28
CA LEU A 174 13.71 6.37 5.22
C LEU A 174 13.83 7.89 5.37
N HIS A 175 15.04 8.45 5.29
CA HIS A 175 15.23 9.90 5.29
C HIS A 175 14.51 10.54 4.10
N ASP A 176 14.77 10.05 2.89
CA ASP A 176 14.21 10.60 1.65
C ASP A 176 12.69 10.37 1.57
N ILE A 177 12.16 9.29 2.15
CA ILE A 177 10.71 9.04 2.28
C ILE A 177 10.10 9.92 3.38
N GLY A 178 10.88 10.29 4.39
CA GLY A 178 10.48 11.15 5.50
C GLY A 178 10.53 12.65 5.21
N LEU A 179 11.14 13.08 4.10
CA LEU A 179 11.18 14.50 3.74
C LEU A 179 9.76 15.10 3.58
N ASP A 180 9.60 16.32 4.10
CA ASP A 180 8.38 17.15 3.99
C ASP A 180 7.08 16.48 4.46
N ILE A 181 7.16 15.56 5.42
CA ILE A 181 6.00 15.04 6.16
C ILE A 181 6.07 15.39 7.65
N GLN A 182 4.94 15.28 8.34
CA GLN A 182 4.80 15.65 9.73
C GLN A 182 5.74 14.83 10.64
N PRO A 183 6.31 15.43 11.71
CA PRO A 183 7.25 14.77 12.61
C PRO A 183 6.73 13.46 13.21
N GLU A 184 5.44 13.36 13.49
CA GLU A 184 4.85 12.17 14.07
C GLU A 184 4.78 11.01 13.06
N VAL A 185 4.59 11.32 11.78
CA VAL A 185 4.63 10.32 10.70
C VAL A 185 6.07 9.92 10.40
N GLN A 186 7.03 10.84 10.52
CA GLN A 186 8.46 10.49 10.49
C GLN A 186 8.82 9.55 11.64
N ALA A 187 8.31 9.80 12.84
CA ALA A 187 8.54 8.94 14.00
C ALA A 187 7.94 7.53 13.80
N LEU A 188 6.74 7.42 13.23
CA LEU A 188 6.16 6.13 12.83
C LEU A 188 7.00 5.44 11.73
N LEU A 189 7.47 6.19 10.75
CA LEU A 189 8.30 5.67 9.64
C LEU A 189 9.62 5.08 10.14
N MET A 190 10.20 5.66 11.19
CA MET A 190 11.42 5.22 11.85
C MET A 190 11.17 4.29 13.05
N TRP A 191 9.92 3.88 13.29
CA TRP A 191 9.59 3.07 14.45
C TRP A 191 10.16 1.66 14.33
N ASP A 192 11.03 1.31 15.27
CA ASP A 192 11.80 0.05 15.28
C ASP A 192 11.47 -0.84 16.49
N GLN A 193 10.41 -0.52 17.23
CA GLN A 193 9.96 -1.28 18.38
C GLN A 193 8.87 -2.27 17.98
N THR A 194 8.61 -3.27 18.83
CA THR A 194 7.50 -4.22 18.61
C THR A 194 6.22 -3.88 19.33
N THR A 195 6.24 -2.86 20.17
CA THR A 195 5.03 -2.29 20.76
C THR A 195 4.32 -1.42 19.73
N GLN A 196 3.01 -1.25 19.89
CA GLN A 196 2.24 -0.36 19.04
C GLN A 196 2.76 1.09 19.17
N PHE A 197 2.87 1.80 18.05
CA PHE A 197 3.25 3.20 18.03
C PHE A 197 2.13 4.05 18.63
N THR A 198 2.45 4.80 19.68
CA THR A 198 1.46 5.58 20.45
C THR A 198 1.45 7.07 20.12
N GLY A 199 2.33 7.53 19.22
CA GLY A 199 2.35 8.93 18.80
C GLY A 199 1.02 9.35 18.15
N GLU A 200 0.75 10.65 18.18
CA GLU A 200 -0.39 11.23 17.48
C GLU A 200 -0.22 11.06 15.97
N LEU A 201 -1.26 10.64 15.26
CA LEU A 201 -1.19 10.44 13.81
C LEU A 201 -2.24 11.30 13.11
N PRO A 202 -1.93 11.89 11.94
CA PRO A 202 -2.86 12.78 11.24
C PRO A 202 -4.21 12.16 10.90
N TRP A 203 -4.24 10.83 10.68
CA TRP A 203 -5.47 10.07 10.39
C TRP A 203 -6.22 9.60 11.64
N SER A 204 -5.66 9.77 12.84
CA SER A 204 -6.35 9.42 14.10
C SER A 204 -7.42 10.44 14.49
N GLN A 205 -7.40 11.66 13.92
CA GLN A 205 -8.33 12.73 14.25
C GLN A 205 -9.56 12.77 13.33
N SER A 206 -9.47 12.21 12.13
CA SER A 206 -10.55 12.19 11.13
C SER A 206 -11.76 11.34 11.53
N SER A 207 -11.66 10.54 12.59
CA SER A 207 -12.77 9.76 13.17
C SER A 207 -13.60 10.54 14.19
N LYS A 208 -13.21 11.77 14.56
CA LYS A 208 -14.05 12.65 15.37
C LYS A 208 -15.08 13.33 14.46
N ASN A 209 -16.26 12.72 14.37
CA ASN A 209 -17.43 13.32 13.73
C ASN A 209 -17.70 14.71 14.34
N PRO A 210 -17.99 15.76 13.54
CA PRO A 210 -18.58 17.00 14.01
C PRO A 210 -20.06 16.75 14.28
N ALA A 211 -20.36 16.08 15.39
CA ALA A 211 -21.71 15.93 15.89
C ALA A 211 -21.78 16.56 17.28
N GLN A 212 -21.87 17.89 17.32
CA GLN A 212 -22.47 18.71 18.38
C GLN A 212 -22.23 20.20 18.12
N GLU A 213 -22.92 20.77 17.13
CA GLU A 213 -23.35 22.17 17.16
C GLU A 213 -24.76 22.22 16.57
N SER A 214 -25.75 22.19 17.47
CA SER A 214 -27.14 22.58 17.24
C SER A 214 -27.76 22.96 18.58
#